data_AF-A0A0B5KYZ5-F1
#
_entry.id   AF-A0A0B5KYZ5-F1
#
_cell.length_a   1.000
_cell.length_b   1.000
_cell.length_c   1.000
_cell.angle_alpha   90.00
_cell.angle_beta   90.00
_cell.angle_gamma   90.00
#
_symmetry.space_group_name_H-M   'P 1'
#
loop_
_entity.id
_entity.type
_entity.pdbx_description
1 polymer ?
#
loop_
_entity_poly.entity_id
_entity_poly.type
_entity_poly.pdbx_seq_one_letter_code
_entity_poly.pdbx_strand_id
1 'polypeptide(L)'
;GHIMKSTMVKAKSVLQSLSKDKDGLDGSKIYIYGEGWDFGEVAKNKRGINASQFNICGTGIGSFNDRIRDAVLGGSPFGHPLQQGFITGLYLQP
;
A
#
# COMPACT_ATOMS: atom_id res chain seq x y z
N GLY A 1 3.18 -5.91 1.64
CA GLY A 1 4.50 -6.42 1.25
C GLY A 1 4.65 -7.92 1.40
N HIS A 2 4.33 -8.50 2.57
CA HIS A 2 4.68 -9.90 2.88
C HIS A 2 3.77 -10.98 2.26
N ILE A 3 2.71 -10.59 1.55
CA ILE A 3 1.82 -11.51 0.82
C ILE A 3 2.30 -11.58 -0.64
N MET A 4 2.18 -12.75 -1.29
CA MET A 4 2.45 -12.89 -2.73
C MET A 4 1.49 -12.05 -3.58
N LYS A 5 2.00 -11.41 -4.63
CA LYS A 5 1.20 -10.64 -5.60
C LYS A 5 0.10 -11.52 -6.22
N SER A 6 0.41 -12.76 -6.56
CA SER A 6 -0.53 -13.72 -7.13
C SER A 6 -1.73 -13.98 -6.21
N THR A 7 -1.49 -14.14 -4.90
CA THR A 7 -2.55 -14.29 -3.90
C THR A 7 -3.47 -13.08 -3.88
N MET A 8 -2.90 -11.87 -3.88
CA MET A 8 -3.69 -10.63 -3.86
C MET A 8 -4.54 -10.44 -5.13
N VAL A 9 -3.97 -10.73 -6.31
CA VAL A 9 -4.70 -10.65 -7.59
C VAL A 9 -5.82 -11.70 -7.64
N LYS A 10 -5.56 -12.92 -7.17
CA LYS A 10 -6.58 -13.97 -7.10
C LYS A 10 -7.71 -13.60 -6.13
N ALA A 11 -7.37 -13.09 -4.95
CA ALA A 11 -8.35 -12.62 -3.97
C ALA A 11 -9.22 -11.50 -4.56
N LYS A 12 -8.61 -10.52 -5.23
CA LYS A 12 -9.34 -9.46 -5.94
C LYS A 12 -10.31 -10.04 -6.97
N SER A 13 -9.85 -10.94 -7.82
CA SER A 13 -10.69 -11.55 -8.86
C SER A 13 -11.88 -12.30 -8.27
N VAL A 14 -11.68 -13.04 -7.18
CA VAL A 14 -12.76 -13.79 -6.51
C VAL A 14 -13.76 -12.82 -5.91
N LEU A 15 -13.31 -11.82 -5.14
CA LEU A 15 -14.19 -10.84 -4.52
C LEU A 15 -15.00 -10.05 -5.55
N GLN A 16 -14.38 -9.66 -6.67
CA GLN A 16 -15.06 -8.93 -7.74
C GLN A 16 -16.06 -9.77 -8.54
N SER A 17 -16.01 -11.10 -8.43
CA SER A 17 -16.95 -12.01 -9.09
C SER A 17 -18.25 -12.23 -8.32
N LEU A 18 -18.32 -11.80 -7.05
CA LEU A 18 -19.51 -11.93 -6.22
C LEU A 18 -20.66 -11.08 -6.76
N SER A 19 -21.87 -11.62 -6.71
CA SER A 19 -23.09 -11.02 -7.27
C SER A 19 -24.24 -11.01 -6.26
N LYS A 20 -25.16 -10.05 -6.40
CA LYS A 20 -26.30 -9.93 -5.47
C LYS A 20 -27.18 -11.18 -5.47
N ASP A 21 -27.40 -11.77 -6.65
CA ASP A 21 -28.32 -12.90 -6.81
C ASP A 21 -27.78 -14.20 -6.21
N LYS A 22 -26.46 -14.43 -6.29
CA LYS A 22 -25.82 -15.68 -5.81
C LYS A 22 -25.25 -15.54 -4.40
N ASP A 23 -24.66 -14.39 -4.10
CA ASP A 23 -23.80 -14.18 -2.94
C ASP A 23 -24.34 -13.11 -1.97
N GLY A 24 -25.45 -12.45 -2.33
CA GLY A 24 -26.11 -11.43 -1.50
C GLY A 24 -25.46 -10.04 -1.51
N LEU A 25 -24.41 -9.82 -2.32
CA LEU A 25 -23.73 -8.52 -2.43
C LEU A 25 -23.13 -8.28 -3.82
N ASP A 26 -22.91 -7.02 -4.17
CA ASP A 26 -22.21 -6.64 -5.41
C ASP A 26 -20.69 -6.58 -5.20
N GLY A 27 -20.00 -7.64 -5.60
CA GLY A 27 -18.56 -7.78 -5.47
C GLY A 27 -17.76 -6.75 -6.26
N SER A 28 -18.33 -6.20 -7.34
CA SER A 28 -17.67 -5.17 -8.16
C SER A 28 -17.36 -3.89 -7.38
N LYS A 29 -18.02 -3.67 -6.25
CA LYS A 29 -17.84 -2.51 -5.36
C LYS A 29 -16.80 -2.73 -4.27
N ILE A 30 -16.30 -3.96 -4.09
CA ILE A 30 -15.29 -4.25 -3.09
C ILE A 30 -13.95 -3.66 -3.54
N TYR A 31 -13.39 -2.78 -2.72
CA TYR A 31 -12.09 -2.16 -2.95
C TYR A 31 -11.04 -2.76 -2.02
N ILE A 32 -9.83 -2.98 -2.54
CA ILE A 32 -8.71 -3.57 -1.81
C ILE A 32 -7.54 -2.59 -1.83
N TYR A 33 -6.95 -2.35 -0.66
CA TYR A 33 -5.71 -1.61 -0.50
C TYR A 33 -4.92 -2.17 0.68
N GLY A 34 -3.64 -1.80 0.81
CA GLY A 34 -2.85 -2.20 1.97
C GLY A 34 -1.45 -1.62 2.04
N GLU A 35 -0.68 -2.13 2.99
CA GLU A 35 0.70 -1.71 3.25
C GLU A 35 1.68 -2.45 2.33
N GLY A 36 2.18 -1.74 1.30
CA GLY A 36 3.08 -2.29 0.30
C GLY A 36 4.58 -2.23 0.68
N TRP A 37 4.93 -2.08 1.95
CA TRP A 37 6.32 -1.99 2.42
C TRP A 37 7.13 -3.23 2.03
N ASP A 38 8.36 -3.04 1.53
CA ASP A 38 9.25 -4.12 1.08
C ASP A 38 10.48 -4.22 1.99
N PHE A 39 10.47 -5.18 2.92
CA PHE A 39 11.53 -5.37 3.91
C PHE A 39 11.60 -6.83 4.35
N GLY A 40 12.56 -7.17 5.21
CA GLY A 40 12.66 -8.50 5.80
C GLY A 40 13.04 -9.61 4.80
N GLU A 41 12.49 -10.80 5.00
CA GLU A 41 12.81 -11.99 4.20
C GLU A 41 12.20 -11.97 2.80
N VAL A 42 11.17 -11.16 2.57
CA VAL A 42 10.49 -11.02 1.26
C VAL A 42 11.13 -9.97 0.35
N ALA A 43 11.94 -9.08 0.91
CA ALA A 43 12.50 -7.93 0.22
C ALA A 43 13.17 -8.31 -1.11
N LYS A 44 12.99 -7.49 -2.15
CA LYS A 44 13.55 -7.74 -3.49
C LYS A 44 13.12 -9.10 -4.07
N ASN A 45 11.87 -9.50 -3.81
CA ASN A 45 11.27 -10.75 -4.31
C ASN A 45 11.99 -12.04 -3.86
N LYS A 46 12.69 -12.03 -2.72
CA LYS A 46 13.45 -13.20 -2.22
C LYS A 46 12.60 -14.46 -1.99
N ARG A 47 11.28 -14.30 -1.82
CA ARG A 47 10.32 -15.41 -1.64
C ARG A 47 9.33 -15.52 -2.81
N GLY A 48 9.64 -14.92 -3.96
CA GLY A 48 8.72 -14.73 -5.08
C GLY A 48 8.22 -13.30 -5.21
N ILE A 49 7.44 -13.01 -6.26
CA ILE A 49 6.90 -11.65 -6.50
C ILE A 49 5.87 -11.31 -5.41
N ASN A 50 6.30 -10.49 -4.46
CA ASN A 50 5.50 -10.08 -3.32
C ASN A 50 4.65 -8.83 -3.64
N ALA A 51 3.62 -8.54 -2.85
CA ALA A 51 2.74 -7.40 -3.01
C ALA A 51 3.36 -6.12 -2.41
N SER A 52 4.57 -5.77 -2.89
CA SER A 52 5.20 -4.48 -2.59
C SER A 52 4.58 -3.35 -3.41
N GLN A 53 4.78 -2.09 -3.01
CA GLN A 53 4.23 -0.90 -3.69
C GLN A 53 4.56 -0.90 -5.20
N PHE A 54 5.80 -1.25 -5.58
CA PHE A 54 6.20 -1.31 -6.98
C PHE A 54 5.56 -2.50 -7.71
N ASN A 55 5.54 -3.68 -7.09
CA ASN A 55 5.00 -4.87 -7.73
C ASN A 55 3.47 -4.83 -7.90
N ILE A 56 2.75 -4.14 -7.01
CA ILE A 56 1.29 -4.04 -7.04
C ILE A 56 0.77 -3.01 -8.06
N CYS A 57 1.67 -2.20 -8.63
CA CYS A 57 1.36 -1.26 -9.70
C CYS A 57 0.62 -1.96 -10.87
N GLY A 58 -0.37 -1.27 -11.43
CA GLY A 58 -1.19 -1.77 -12.55
C GLY A 58 -2.24 -2.83 -12.18
N THR A 59 -2.26 -3.35 -10.94
CA THR A 59 -3.27 -4.34 -10.52
C THR A 59 -4.61 -3.72 -10.11
N GLY A 60 -4.66 -2.40 -9.91
CA GLY A 60 -5.80 -1.70 -9.34
C GLY A 60 -6.09 -2.08 -7.88
N ILE A 61 -5.07 -2.51 -7.12
CA ILE A 61 -5.08 -2.64 -5.66
C ILE A 61 -4.30 -1.45 -5.10
N GLY A 62 -4.90 -0.71 -4.17
CA GLY A 62 -4.27 0.47 -3.59
C GLY A 62 -3.11 0.14 -2.66
N SER A 63 -2.18 1.09 -2.51
CA SER A 63 -1.19 1.02 -1.43
C SER A 63 -1.00 2.38 -0.78
N PHE A 64 -0.71 2.40 0.52
CA PHE A 64 -0.42 3.64 1.23
C PHE A 64 0.76 4.38 0.59
N ASN A 65 0.64 5.69 0.45
CA ASN A 65 1.71 6.56 -0.04
C ASN A 65 2.43 7.23 1.13
N ASP A 66 3.53 6.62 1.56
CA ASP A 66 4.49 7.16 2.53
C ASP A 66 5.21 8.43 2.06
N ARG A 67 5.43 8.60 0.75
CA ARG A 67 6.21 9.75 0.25
C ARG A 67 5.52 11.06 0.53
N ILE A 68 4.21 11.13 0.29
CA ILE A 68 3.44 12.35 0.61
C ILE A 68 3.35 12.57 2.12
N ARG A 69 3.16 11.49 2.90
CA ARG A 69 3.14 11.58 4.38
C ARG A 69 4.43 12.22 4.90
N ASP A 70 5.58 11.70 4.49
CA ASP A 70 6.88 12.12 5.00
C ASP A 70 7.27 13.50 4.48
N ALA A 71 6.98 13.82 3.21
CA ALA A 71 7.25 15.14 2.64
C ALA A 71 6.42 16.25 3.30
N VAL A 72 5.14 15.96 3.58
CA VAL A 72 4.22 16.93 4.19
C VAL A 72 4.57 17.13 5.66
N LEU A 73 4.65 16.05 6.44
CA LEU A 73 4.84 16.13 7.89
C LEU A 73 6.28 16.46 8.30
N GLY A 74 7.26 15.95 7.57
CA GLY A 74 8.67 16.04 7.92
C GLY A 74 9.24 14.76 8.50
N GLY A 75 10.48 14.44 8.12
CA GLY A 75 11.20 13.28 8.61
C GLY A 75 10.60 11.96 8.18
N SER A 76 10.59 10.99 9.10
CA SER A 76 9.95 9.69 8.93
C SER A 76 9.60 9.12 10.31
N PRO A 77 8.73 8.09 10.39
CA PRO A 77 8.41 7.43 11.66
C PRO A 77 9.60 6.83 12.41
N PHE A 78 10.76 6.68 11.76
CA PHE A 78 11.99 6.15 12.34
C PHE A 78 13.09 7.22 12.49
N GLY A 79 12.78 8.49 12.16
CA GLY A 79 13.69 9.62 12.24
C GLY A 79 13.58 10.40 13.55
N HIS A 80 14.34 11.49 13.65
CA HIS A 80 14.25 12.40 14.79
C HIS A 80 12.90 13.13 14.81
N PRO A 81 12.18 13.21 15.95
CA PRO A 81 10.81 13.74 16.00
C PRO A 81 10.69 15.24 15.71
N LEU A 82 11.78 16.01 15.84
CA LEU A 82 11.80 17.45 15.51
C LEU A 82 12.11 17.76 14.05
N GLN A 83 12.22 16.76 13.18
CA GLN A 83 12.49 17.00 11.76
C GLN A 83 11.24 17.56 11.07
N GLN A 84 11.30 18.83 10.65
CA GLN A 84 10.21 19.50 9.95
C GLN A 84 10.09 19.08 8.47
N GLY A 85 8.91 19.31 7.91
CA GLY A 85 8.52 19.09 6.51
C GLY A 85 7.70 20.25 5.98
N PHE A 86 7.02 20.03 4.86
CA PHE A 86 6.37 21.12 4.11
C PHE A 86 5.35 21.91 4.93
N ILE A 87 4.54 21.24 5.77
CA ILE A 87 3.50 21.93 6.58
C ILE A 87 3.90 22.14 8.03
N THR A 88 5.14 21.83 8.41
CA THR A 88 5.61 21.93 9.80
C THR A 88 6.76 22.92 9.97
N GLY A 89 6.98 23.81 8.99
CA GLY A 89 7.88 24.96 9.11
C GLY A 89 9.28 24.79 8.52
N LEU A 90 9.55 23.69 7.79
CA LEU A 90 10.87 23.46 7.21
C LEU A 90 11.31 24.65 6.35
N TYR A 91 12.53 25.15 6.62
CA TYR A 91 13.13 26.36 6.02
C TYR A 91 12.41 27.68 6.37
N LEU A 92 11.09 27.71 6.38
CA LEU A 92 10.28 28.94 6.54
C LEU A 92 10.15 29.40 8.00
N GLN A 93 10.09 28.46 8.95
CA GLN A 93 9.86 28.70 10.38
C GLN A 93 10.65 27.68 11.24
N PRO A 94 11.98 27.83 11.37
CA PRO A 94 12.83 26.91 12.13
C PRO A 94 12.53 26.87 13.63
#